data_AF-A0A3R7DI75-F1
#
_entry.id   AF-A0A3R7DI75-F1
#
_cell.length_a   1.000
_cell.length_b   1.000
_cell.length_c   1.000
_cell.angle_alpha   90.00
_cell.angle_beta   90.00
_cell.angle_gamma   90.00
#
_symmetry.space_group_name_H-M   'P 1'
#
loop_
_entity.id
_entity.type
_entity.pdbx_description
1 polymer ?
#
loop_
_entity_poly.entity_id
_entity_poly.type
_entity_poly.pdbx_seq_one_letter_code
_entity_poly.pdbx_strand_id
1 'polypeptide(L)'
;MLTKGLTYKELITSLKKGLRNGNWRKLRFLDKTLYRAAIWYAKRGRSIMNGMLVEKLLGLIERLKETKGMRIFKRGFEKAVELLEKGEENGVFVWAPRLRYWLKDPDYIFWLGTVR
;
A
#
# COMPACT_ATOMS: atom_id res chain seq x y z
N MET A 1 10.30 -12.63 14.49
CA MET A 1 9.43 -13.24 13.45
C MET A 1 10.33 -13.77 12.34
N LEU A 2 10.23 -15.06 11.99
CA LEU A 2 10.97 -15.63 10.86
C LEU A 2 10.45 -14.99 9.56
N THR A 3 11.09 -13.92 9.12
CA THR A 3 10.79 -13.29 7.83
C THR A 3 11.13 -14.30 6.74
N LYS A 4 10.09 -14.83 6.09
CA LYS A 4 10.24 -15.59 4.85
C LYS A 4 11.08 -14.75 3.88
N GLY A 5 12.25 -15.25 3.49
CA GLY A 5 13.17 -14.51 2.63
C GLY A 5 12.57 -14.19 1.28
N LEU A 6 12.95 -13.05 0.71
CA LEU A 6 12.48 -12.66 -0.62
C LEU A 6 13.19 -13.46 -1.70
N THR A 7 12.40 -14.11 -2.55
CA THR A 7 12.89 -14.94 -3.66
C THR A 7 12.93 -14.15 -4.97
N TYR A 8 13.72 -14.66 -5.93
CA TYR A 8 13.77 -14.12 -7.29
C TYR A 8 12.37 -14.05 -7.94
N LYS A 9 11.55 -15.09 -7.75
CA LYS A 9 10.20 -15.18 -8.33
C LYS A 9 9.28 -14.09 -7.78
N GLU A 10 9.33 -13.81 -6.48
CA GLU A 10 8.52 -12.76 -5.84
C GLU A 10 8.92 -11.36 -6.34
N LEU A 11 10.23 -11.10 -6.45
CA LEU A 11 10.75 -9.83 -6.97
C LEU A 11 10.36 -9.60 -8.43
N ILE A 12 10.55 -10.58 -9.31
CA ILE A 12 10.20 -10.45 -10.73
C ILE A 12 8.68 -10.31 -10.93
N THR A 13 7.88 -11.08 -10.22
CA THR A 13 6.41 -11.00 -10.35
C THR A 13 5.89 -9.63 -9.92
N SER A 14 6.44 -9.10 -8.83
CA SER A 14 6.12 -7.77 -8.32
C SER A 14 6.59 -6.66 -9.27
N LEU A 15 7.79 -6.78 -9.85
CA LEU A 15 8.28 -5.86 -10.88
C LEU A 15 7.36 -5.85 -12.10
N LYS A 16 6.99 -7.01 -12.63
CA LYS A 16 6.08 -7.13 -13.78
C LYS A 16 4.72 -6.49 -13.49
N LYS A 17 4.18 -6.65 -12.27
CA LYS A 17 2.95 -5.97 -11.86
C LYS A 17 3.15 -4.44 -11.80
N GLY A 18 4.24 -3.97 -11.20
CA GLY A 18 4.52 -2.54 -11.08
C GLY A 18 4.82 -1.85 -12.41
N LEU A 19 5.37 -2.56 -13.39
CA LEU A 19 5.51 -2.08 -14.77
C LEU A 19 4.14 -1.91 -15.44
N ARG A 20 3.26 -2.91 -15.33
CA ARG A 20 1.87 -2.84 -15.86
C ARG A 20 1.05 -1.73 -15.22
N ASN A 21 1.17 -1.55 -13.91
CA ASN A 21 0.48 -0.48 -13.18
C ASN A 21 1.11 0.91 -13.43
N GLY A 22 2.27 1.00 -14.11
CA GLY A 22 3.02 2.24 -14.29
C GLY A 22 3.75 2.75 -13.04
N ASN A 23 3.62 2.06 -11.90
CA ASN A 23 4.21 2.46 -10.62
C ASN A 23 5.75 2.41 -10.64
N TRP A 24 6.35 1.54 -11.45
CA TRP A 24 7.81 1.50 -11.59
C TRP A 24 8.39 2.87 -11.98
N ARG A 25 7.71 3.62 -12.86
CA ARG A 25 8.18 4.94 -13.30
C ARG A 25 8.23 5.94 -12.14
N LYS A 26 7.29 5.85 -11.20
CA LYS A 26 7.14 6.73 -10.04
C LYS A 26 8.17 6.49 -8.93
N LEU A 27 8.86 5.34 -8.92
CA LEU A 27 9.90 5.08 -7.91
C LEU A 27 11.11 5.99 -8.11
N ARG A 28 11.77 6.38 -7.00
CA ARG A 28 13.03 7.14 -7.02
C ARG A 28 14.16 6.31 -7.63
N PHE A 29 15.22 6.98 -8.06
CA PHE A 29 16.38 6.33 -8.67
C PHE A 29 17.01 5.28 -7.74
N LEU A 30 17.29 5.63 -6.48
CA LEU A 30 17.89 4.72 -5.50
C LEU A 30 17.02 3.49 -5.20
N ASP A 31 15.69 3.66 -5.20
CA ASP A 31 14.76 2.55 -5.01
C ASP A 31 14.83 1.57 -6.19
N LYS A 32 14.93 2.11 -7.42
CA LYS A 32 15.07 1.30 -8.64
C LYS A 32 16.40 0.54 -8.65
N THR A 33 17.51 1.18 -8.24
CA THR A 33 18.82 0.53 -8.18
C THR A 33 18.86 -0.56 -7.13
N LEU A 34 18.33 -0.31 -5.92
CA LEU A 34 18.19 -1.31 -4.86
C LEU A 34 17.39 -2.52 -5.34
N TYR A 35 16.24 -2.28 -5.98
CA TYR A 35 15.37 -3.35 -6.48
C TYR A 35 16.05 -4.19 -7.57
N ARG A 36 16.77 -3.54 -8.49
CA ARG A 36 17.54 -4.22 -9.54
C ARG A 36 18.68 -5.06 -8.95
N ALA A 37 19.41 -4.51 -7.98
CA ALA A 37 20.48 -5.23 -7.28
C ALA A 37 19.93 -6.48 -6.56
N ALA A 38 18.80 -6.34 -5.88
CA ALA A 38 18.11 -7.45 -5.22
C ALA A 38 17.71 -8.56 -6.20
N ILE A 39 17.17 -8.21 -7.38
CA ILE A 39 16.85 -9.17 -8.44
C ILE A 39 18.11 -9.90 -8.91
N TRP A 40 19.19 -9.15 -9.20
CA TRP A 40 20.46 -9.71 -9.66
C TRP A 40 21.06 -10.68 -8.65
N TYR A 41 21.03 -10.32 -7.37
CA TYR A 41 21.47 -11.17 -6.28
C TYR A 41 20.64 -12.47 -6.21
N ALA A 42 19.31 -12.34 -6.18
CA ALA A 42 18.40 -13.47 -6.04
C ALA A 42 18.38 -14.41 -7.26
N LYS A 43 18.70 -13.88 -8.46
CA LYS A 43 18.76 -14.66 -9.71
C LYS A 43 19.72 -15.84 -9.64
N ARG A 44 20.76 -15.77 -8.80
CA ARG A 44 21.75 -16.85 -8.59
C ARG A 44 21.26 -17.96 -7.63
N GLY A 45 19.95 -18.09 -7.43
CA GLY A 45 19.34 -19.10 -6.55
C GLY A 45 19.37 -18.73 -5.06
N ARG A 46 19.71 -17.47 -4.72
CA ARG A 46 19.76 -16.99 -3.34
C ARG A 46 18.44 -16.34 -2.93
N SER A 47 18.04 -16.53 -1.68
CA SER A 47 16.99 -15.72 -1.05
C SER A 47 17.60 -14.57 -0.27
N ILE A 48 16.90 -13.45 -0.21
CA ILE A 48 17.30 -12.32 0.64
C ILE A 48 16.70 -12.55 2.02
N MET A 49 17.57 -12.83 3.00
CA MET A 49 17.18 -13.18 4.36
C MET A 49 17.41 -12.05 5.38
N ASN A 50 18.21 -11.02 5.01
CA ASN A 50 18.47 -9.90 5.90
C ASN A 50 17.17 -9.11 6.16
N GLY A 51 16.73 -9.05 7.42
CA GLY A 51 15.43 -8.49 7.80
C GLY A 51 15.23 -7.04 7.34
N MET A 52 16.22 -6.19 7.56
CA MET A 52 16.16 -4.77 7.15
C MET A 52 16.05 -4.62 5.63
N LEU A 53 16.79 -5.44 4.88
CA LEU A 53 16.74 -5.42 3.41
C LEU A 53 15.40 -5.97 2.91
N VAL A 54 14.88 -7.03 3.52
CA VAL A 54 13.57 -7.59 3.22
C VAL A 54 12.48 -6.55 3.45
N GLU A 55 12.49 -5.87 4.60
CA GLU A 55 11.52 -4.83 4.94
C GLU A 55 11.53 -3.69 3.92
N LYS A 56 12.71 -3.15 3.57
CA LYS A 56 12.84 -2.11 2.54
C LYS A 56 12.30 -2.58 1.19
N LEU A 57 12.61 -3.82 0.78
CA LEU A 57 12.13 -4.38 -0.49
C LEU A 57 10.62 -4.65 -0.47
N LEU A 58 10.05 -5.06 0.67
CA LEU A 58 8.61 -5.23 0.83
C LEU A 58 7.88 -3.89 0.65
N GLY A 59 8.36 -2.81 1.27
CA GLY A 59 7.80 -1.47 1.04
C GLY A 59 7.87 -1.03 -0.43
N LEU A 60 8.92 -1.41 -1.17
CA LEU A 60 8.99 -1.19 -2.62
C LEU A 60 8.00 -2.07 -3.39
N ILE A 61 7.83 -3.33 -3.00
CA ILE A 61 6.85 -4.25 -3.61
C ILE A 61 5.43 -3.73 -3.42
N GLU A 62 5.09 -3.24 -2.24
CA GLU A 62 3.78 -2.64 -1.96
C GLU A 62 3.51 -1.45 -2.88
N ARG A 63 4.45 -0.51 -2.96
CA ARG A 63 4.39 0.63 -3.91
C ARG A 63 4.25 0.19 -5.36
N LEU A 64 4.89 -0.91 -5.75
CA LEU A 64 4.78 -1.45 -7.11
C LEU A 64 3.39 -2.06 -7.36
N LYS A 65 2.84 -2.78 -6.39
CA LYS A 65 1.55 -3.46 -6.51
C LYS A 65 0.35 -2.53 -6.28
N GLU A 66 0.56 -1.37 -5.68
CA GLU A 66 -0.47 -0.38 -5.38
C GLU A 66 -1.34 -0.09 -6.61
N THR A 67 -2.65 -0.29 -6.49
CA THR A 67 -3.60 -0.03 -7.57
C THR A 67 -4.24 1.35 -7.42
N LYS A 68 -4.91 1.84 -8.47
CA LYS A 68 -5.72 3.07 -8.36
C LYS A 68 -6.81 2.91 -7.29
N GLY A 69 -7.47 1.75 -7.24
CA GLY A 69 -8.49 1.44 -6.23
C GLY A 69 -7.92 1.47 -4.81
N MET A 70 -6.72 0.91 -4.59
CA MET A 70 -6.05 0.94 -3.29
C MET A 70 -5.74 2.38 -2.84
N ARG A 71 -5.33 3.26 -3.75
CA ARG A 71 -5.11 4.69 -3.45
C ARG A 71 -6.40 5.41 -3.08
N ILE A 72 -7.47 5.15 -3.83
CA ILE A 72 -8.80 5.70 -3.56
C ILE A 72 -9.25 5.26 -2.18
N PHE A 73 -9.22 3.95 -1.91
CA PHE A 73 -9.61 3.40 -0.63
C PHE A 73 -8.78 3.95 0.53
N LYS A 74 -7.45 4.05 0.39
CA LYS A 74 -6.58 4.63 1.43
C LYS A 74 -6.96 6.07 1.78
N ARG A 75 -7.15 6.92 0.76
CA ARG A 75 -7.60 8.31 0.95
C ARG A 75 -8.98 8.38 1.60
N GLY A 76 -9.89 7.50 1.17
CA GLY A 76 -11.23 7.41 1.73
C GLY A 76 -11.22 6.98 3.20
N PHE A 77 -10.34 6.05 3.54
CA PHE A 77 -10.14 5.58 4.91
C PHE A 77 -9.56 6.68 5.80
N GLU A 78 -8.54 7.40 5.33
CA GLU A 78 -8.00 8.58 6.03
C GLU A 78 -9.09 9.61 6.31
N LYS A 79 -9.94 9.91 5.32
CA LYS A 79 -11.09 10.83 5.47
C LYS A 79 -12.16 10.28 6.42
N ALA A 80 -12.41 8.98 6.39
CA ALA A 80 -13.38 8.36 7.29
C ALA A 80 -12.93 8.42 8.75
N VAL A 81 -11.64 8.19 9.03
CA VAL A 81 -11.04 8.35 10.36
C VAL A 81 -11.16 9.79 10.84
N GLU A 82 -10.78 10.76 9.99
CA GLU A 82 -10.91 12.18 10.32
C GLU A 82 -12.37 12.58 10.68
N LEU A 83 -13.35 12.08 9.92
CA LEU A 83 -14.77 12.32 10.18
C LEU A 83 -15.26 11.62 11.45
N LEU A 84 -14.71 10.47 11.80
CA LEU A 84 -15.01 9.80 13.08
C LEU A 84 -14.50 10.62 14.26
N GLU A 85 -13.26 11.09 14.20
CA GLU A 85 -12.64 11.90 15.26
C GLU A 85 -13.40 13.22 15.45
N LYS A 86 -13.54 14.01 14.38
CA LYS A 86 -14.24 15.31 14.44
C LYS A 86 -15.74 15.17 14.69
N GLY A 87 -16.36 14.11 14.20
CA GLY A 87 -17.79 13.87 14.37
C GLY A 87 -18.15 13.59 15.83
N GLU A 88 -17.24 12.97 16.59
CA GLU A 88 -17.40 12.76 18.02
C GLU A 88 -17.32 14.09 18.78
N GLU A 89 -16.29 14.89 18.50
CA GLU A 89 -16.06 16.19 19.13
C GLU A 89 -17.21 17.18 18.90
N ASN A 90 -17.77 17.19 17.69
CA ASN A 90 -18.81 18.13 17.29
C ASN A 90 -20.25 17.61 17.51
N GLY A 91 -20.42 16.45 18.15
CA GLY A 91 -21.75 15.87 18.42
C GLY A 91 -22.52 15.46 17.15
N VAL A 92 -21.85 15.28 16.01
CA VAL A 92 -22.47 14.96 14.72
C VAL A 92 -23.28 13.66 14.81
N PHE A 93 -22.79 12.71 15.59
CA PHE A 93 -23.43 11.41 15.74
C PHE A 93 -24.69 11.42 16.62
N VAL A 94 -24.97 12.53 17.30
CA VAL A 94 -26.24 12.70 18.03
C VAL A 94 -27.40 12.88 17.04
N TRP A 95 -27.22 13.73 16.03
CA TRP A 95 -28.26 14.00 15.03
C TRP A 95 -28.14 13.12 13.78
N ALA A 96 -26.95 12.58 13.48
CA ALA A 96 -26.70 11.65 12.39
C ALA A 96 -26.05 10.34 12.87
N PRO A 97 -26.71 9.54 13.73
CA PRO A 97 -26.13 8.32 14.30
C PRO A 97 -25.79 7.26 13.24
N ARG A 98 -26.53 7.23 12.12
CA ARG A 98 -26.30 6.31 11.00
C ARG A 98 -24.93 6.51 10.33
N LEU A 99 -24.39 7.73 10.38
CA LEU A 99 -23.10 8.06 9.77
C LEU A 99 -21.95 7.24 10.38
N ARG A 100 -22.02 6.87 11.67
CA ARG A 100 -21.03 5.98 12.30
C ARG A 100 -20.91 4.61 11.62
N TYR A 101 -22.02 4.10 11.10
CA TYR A 101 -22.05 2.82 10.41
C TYR A 101 -21.55 2.97 8.97
N TRP A 102 -21.91 4.08 8.32
CA TRP A 102 -21.45 4.38 6.97
C TRP A 102 -19.93 4.57 6.94
N LEU A 103 -19.34 5.24 7.93
CA LEU A 103 -17.89 5.41 8.04
C LEU A 103 -17.12 4.10 8.29
N LYS A 104 -17.82 2.98 8.54
CA LYS A 104 -17.26 1.62 8.63
C LYS A 104 -17.55 0.79 7.38
N ASP A 105 -18.41 1.26 6.49
CA ASP A 105 -18.80 0.55 5.28
C ASP A 105 -17.72 0.70 4.19
N PRO A 106 -17.19 -0.41 3.63
CA PRO A 106 -16.12 -0.34 2.64
C PRO A 106 -16.47 0.43 1.36
N ASP A 107 -17.72 0.34 0.90
CA ASP A 107 -18.15 1.02 -0.33
C ASP A 107 -18.29 2.53 -0.09
N TYR A 108 -18.80 2.92 1.07
CA TYR A 108 -18.82 4.32 1.49
C TYR A 108 -17.42 4.89 1.69
N ILE A 109 -16.51 4.14 2.32
CA ILE A 109 -15.10 4.52 2.46
C ILE A 109 -14.46 4.70 1.08
N PHE A 110 -14.68 3.75 0.16
CA PHE A 110 -14.17 3.87 -1.20
C PHE A 110 -14.72 5.12 -1.90
N TRP A 111 -16.03 5.39 -1.77
CA TRP A 111 -16.67 6.58 -2.30
C TRP A 111 -16.08 7.87 -1.72
N LEU A 112 -15.88 7.97 -0.41
CA LEU A 112 -15.21 9.12 0.23
C LEU A 112 -13.84 9.38 -0.38
N GLY A 113 -13.14 8.31 -0.73
CA GLY A 113 -11.86 8.35 -1.41
C GLY A 113 -11.92 8.81 -2.86
N THR A 114 -13.09 8.96 -3.47
CA THR A 114 -13.26 9.54 -4.82
C THR A 114 -13.58 11.04 -4.77
N VAL A 115 -14.24 11.48 -3.70
CA VAL A 115 -14.64 12.88 -3.49
C VAL A 115 -13.39 13.72 -3.22
N ARG A 116 -13.13 14.68 -4.10
CA ARG A 116 -12.01 15.62 -4.01
C ARG A 116 -12.30 16.73 -3.02
#